data_AF-F0M818-F1
#
_entry.id   AF-F0M818-F1
#
_cell.length_a   1.000
_cell.length_b   1.000
_cell.length_c   1.000
_cell.angle_alpha   90.00
_cell.angle_beta   90.00
_cell.angle_gamma   90.00
#
_symmetry.space_group_name_H-M   'P 1'
#
loop_
_entity.id
_entity.type
_entity.pdbx_description
1 polymer ?
#
loop_
_entity_poly.entity_id
_entity_poly.type
_entity_poly.pdbx_seq_one_letter_code
_entity_poly.pdbx_strand_id
1 'polypeptide(L)'
;MVVLRHEIGDVLRDVRQRQGRTLREVSHSARVSLGYLSEVERGQKEASSELLSSICSALDVPLSSMLREVSDRVAVAEGVAVPDTVPQEFSQRYGRDLERDLNTELNDELSTGLLSGAR
;
A
#
# COMPACT_ATOMS: atom_id res chain seq x y z
N MET A 1 -1.19 -8.09 -23.29
CA MET A 1 -0.02 -7.29 -22.85
C MET A 1 -0.54 -6.26 -21.87
N VAL A 2 -0.01 -6.26 -20.65
CA VAL A 2 -0.42 -5.31 -19.60
C VAL A 2 -0.01 -3.91 -20.02
N VAL A 3 -0.89 -2.93 -19.81
CA VAL A 3 -0.62 -1.53 -20.10
C VAL A 3 -0.76 -0.75 -18.80
N LEU A 4 0.37 -0.30 -18.27
CA LEU A 4 0.47 0.27 -16.92
C LEU A 4 -0.53 1.40 -16.64
N ARG A 5 -0.76 2.30 -17.61
CA ARG A 5 -1.70 3.41 -17.42
C ARG A 5 -3.16 2.96 -17.24
N HIS A 6 -3.56 1.80 -17.74
CA HIS A 6 -4.90 1.25 -17.48
C HIS A 6 -4.99 0.79 -16.02
N GLU A 7 -4.01 0.02 -15.53
CA GLU A 7 -3.98 -0.45 -14.14
C GLU A 7 -3.93 0.71 -13.14
N ILE A 8 -3.11 1.73 -13.42
CA ILE A 8 -3.09 2.97 -12.63
C ILE A 8 -4.46 3.65 -12.64
N GLY A 9 -5.06 3.81 -13.82
CA GLY A 9 -6.37 4.45 -13.97
C GLY A 9 -7.46 3.74 -13.18
N ASP A 10 -7.49 2.41 -13.24
CA ASP A 10 -8.47 1.58 -12.54
C ASP A 10 -8.29 1.64 -11.02
N VAL A 11 -7.05 1.58 -10.51
CA VAL A 11 -6.79 1.74 -9.07
C VAL A 11 -7.24 3.12 -8.58
N LEU A 12 -6.89 4.20 -9.29
CA LEU A 12 -7.31 5.56 -8.91
C LEU A 12 -8.84 5.70 -8.92
N ARG A 13 -9.50 5.15 -9.94
CA ARG A 13 -10.95 5.12 -10.05
C ARG A 13 -11.59 4.37 -8.89
N ASP A 14 -11.06 3.20 -8.55
CA ASP A 14 -11.60 2.36 -7.49
C ASP A 14 -11.43 3.03 -6.12
N VAL A 15 -10.27 3.60 -5.82
CA VAL A 15 -10.04 4.41 -4.61
C VAL A 15 -11.08 5.54 -4.54
N ARG A 16 -11.24 6.32 -5.62
CA ARG A 16 -12.20 7.41 -5.66
C ARG A 16 -13.64 6.95 -5.43
N GLN A 17 -14.04 5.85 -6.07
CA GLN A 17 -15.39 5.29 -5.95
C GLN A 17 -15.66 4.73 -4.55
N ARG A 18 -14.67 4.06 -3.93
CA ARG A 18 -14.76 3.58 -2.54
C ARG A 18 -14.97 4.73 -1.55
N GLN A 19 -14.42 5.91 -1.84
CA GLN A 19 -14.67 7.14 -1.06
C GLN A 19 -16.01 7.82 -1.36
N GLY A 20 -16.77 7.34 -2.35
CA GLY A 20 -18.03 7.99 -2.78
C GLY A 20 -17.83 9.35 -3.45
N ARG A 21 -16.61 9.68 -3.88
CA ARG A 21 -16.27 11.00 -4.43
C ARG A 21 -16.45 11.06 -5.94
N THR A 22 -16.88 12.21 -6.42
CA THR A 22 -17.05 12.49 -7.85
C THR A 22 -15.72 12.88 -8.50
N LEU A 23 -15.63 12.72 -9.83
CA LEU A 23 -14.51 13.23 -10.62
C LEU A 23 -14.28 14.73 -10.39
N ARG A 24 -15.35 15.51 -10.26
CA ARG A 24 -15.28 16.97 -10.06
C ARG A 24 -14.57 17.31 -8.76
N GLU A 25 -14.96 16.68 -7.66
CA GLU A 25 -14.36 16.90 -6.33
C GLU A 25 -12.87 16.59 -6.32
N VAL A 26 -12.48 15.42 -6.86
CA VAL A 26 -11.07 15.01 -6.87
C VAL A 26 -10.25 15.87 -7.83
N SER A 27 -10.77 16.16 -9.03
CA SER A 27 -10.06 17.01 -10.00
C SER A 27 -9.79 18.41 -9.45
N HIS A 28 -10.73 18.95 -8.68
CA HIS A 28 -10.58 20.27 -8.05
C HIS A 28 -9.47 20.25 -7.00
N SER A 29 -9.47 19.27 -6.08
CA SER A 29 -8.43 19.11 -5.07
C SER A 29 -7.05 18.82 -5.68
N ALA A 30 -6.99 18.03 -6.76
CA ALA A 30 -5.75 17.68 -7.47
C ALA A 30 -5.25 18.78 -8.42
N ARG A 31 -5.99 19.90 -8.57
CA ARG A 31 -5.67 21.01 -9.48
C ARG A 31 -5.48 20.57 -10.94
N VAL A 32 -6.29 19.61 -11.38
CA VAL A 32 -6.34 19.12 -12.77
C VAL A 32 -7.72 19.36 -13.35
N SER A 33 -7.85 19.30 -14.68
CA SER A 33 -9.17 19.37 -15.29
C SER A 33 -9.95 18.06 -15.04
N LEU A 34 -11.27 18.16 -14.92
CA LEU A 34 -12.16 17.00 -14.82
C LEU A 34 -11.98 16.04 -16.00
N GLY A 35 -11.86 16.60 -17.21
CA GLY A 35 -11.62 15.83 -18.43
C GLY A 35 -10.30 15.05 -18.36
N TYR A 36 -9.22 15.69 -17.89
CA TYR A 36 -7.93 15.04 -17.74
C TYR A 36 -7.98 13.88 -16.74
N LEU A 37 -8.58 14.08 -15.55
CA LEU A 37 -8.75 13.00 -14.58
C LEU A 37 -9.59 11.84 -15.14
N SER A 38 -10.65 12.16 -15.89
CA SER A 38 -11.48 11.15 -16.57
C SER A 38 -10.71 10.36 -17.63
N GLU A 39 -9.83 11.01 -18.40
CA GLU A 39 -8.96 10.32 -19.35
C GLU A 39 -7.92 9.43 -18.64
N VAL A 40 -7.35 9.89 -17.52
CA VAL A 40 -6.42 9.11 -16.70
C VAL A 40 -7.09 7.87 -16.11
N GLU A 41 -8.27 8.01 -15.50
CA GLU A 41 -9.03 6.88 -14.93
C GLU A 41 -9.49 5.86 -15.97
N ARG A 42 -9.56 6.24 -17.25
CA ARG A 42 -9.83 5.32 -18.38
C ARG A 42 -8.54 4.81 -19.03
N GLY A 43 -7.38 5.15 -18.48
CA GLY A 43 -6.04 4.90 -19.03
C GLY A 43 -5.84 5.38 -20.47
N GLN A 44 -6.49 6.48 -20.84
CA GLN A 44 -6.31 7.15 -22.14
C GLN A 44 -5.12 8.13 -22.11
N LYS A 45 -4.65 8.51 -20.92
CA LYS A 45 -3.51 9.40 -20.72
C LYS A 45 -2.49 8.79 -19.77
N GLU A 46 -1.23 9.10 -20.04
CA GLU A 46 -0.13 8.84 -19.11
C GLU A 46 0.02 10.08 -18.23
N ALA A 47 -0.21 9.90 -16.94
CA ALA A 47 0.01 10.95 -15.96
C ALA A 47 1.49 11.00 -15.59
N SER A 48 2.04 12.22 -15.45
CA SER A 48 3.38 12.39 -14.91
C SER A 48 3.41 11.99 -13.43
N SER A 49 4.61 11.75 -12.89
CA SER A 49 4.79 11.43 -11.47
C SER A 49 4.24 12.53 -10.55
N GLU A 50 4.37 13.81 -10.94
CA GLU A 50 3.83 14.94 -10.20
C GLU A 50 2.29 14.93 -10.19
N LEU A 51 1.67 14.62 -11.33
CA LEU A 51 0.21 14.53 -11.44
C LEU A 51 -0.34 13.34 -10.66
N LEU A 52 0.33 12.18 -10.71
CA LEU A 52 -0.02 11.04 -9.89
C LEU A 52 0.06 11.37 -8.39
N SER A 53 1.12 12.04 -7.97
CA SER A 53 1.28 12.51 -6.59
C SER A 53 0.17 13.47 -6.18
N SER A 54 -0.20 14.42 -7.05
CA SER A 54 -1.30 15.36 -6.81
C SER A 54 -2.66 14.64 -6.68
N ILE A 55 -2.95 13.68 -7.54
CA ILE A 55 -4.19 12.90 -7.50
C ILE A 55 -4.23 12.00 -6.24
N CYS A 56 -3.12 11.34 -5.90
CA CYS A 56 -3.02 10.52 -4.69
C CYS A 56 -3.24 11.37 -3.43
N SER A 57 -2.62 12.55 -3.38
CA SER A 57 -2.81 13.52 -2.29
C SER A 57 -4.26 14.00 -2.21
N ALA A 58 -4.89 14.29 -3.35
CA ALA A 58 -6.30 14.67 -3.40
C ALA A 58 -7.25 13.55 -2.95
N LEU A 59 -6.85 12.28 -3.13
CA LEU A 59 -7.54 11.08 -2.66
C LEU A 59 -7.12 10.64 -1.25
N ASP A 60 -6.25 11.38 -0.56
CA ASP A 60 -5.73 11.00 0.76
C ASP A 60 -5.18 9.56 0.81
N VAL A 61 -4.47 9.17 -0.25
CA VAL A 61 -3.83 7.86 -0.38
C VAL A 61 -2.32 8.05 -0.54
N PRO A 62 -1.48 7.33 0.24
CA PRO A 62 -0.04 7.32 0.00
C PRO A 62 0.27 6.75 -1.39
N LEU A 63 1.19 7.40 -2.12
CA LEU A 63 1.61 6.95 -3.45
C LEU A 63 2.14 5.51 -3.43
N SER A 64 2.87 5.12 -2.38
CA SER A 64 3.37 3.76 -2.21
C SER A 64 2.27 2.71 -2.10
N SER A 65 1.17 3.03 -1.40
CA SER A 65 0.00 2.15 -1.29
C SER A 65 -0.70 2.01 -2.63
N MET A 66 -0.86 3.10 -3.37
CA MET A 66 -1.42 3.06 -4.73
C MET A 66 -0.57 2.18 -5.66
N LEU A 67 0.75 2.38 -5.66
CA LEU A 67 1.68 1.61 -6.50
C LEU A 67 1.71 0.13 -6.12
N ARG A 68 1.50 -0.21 -4.84
CA ARG A 68 1.34 -1.60 -4.41
C ARG A 68 0.08 -2.23 -5.02
N GLU A 69 -1.07 -1.56 -4.93
CA GLU A 69 -2.31 -2.08 -5.52
C GLU A 69 -2.17 -2.25 -7.06
N VAL A 70 -1.48 -1.32 -7.72
CA VAL A 70 -1.14 -1.44 -9.16
C VAL A 70 -0.24 -2.66 -9.40
N SER A 71 0.81 -2.84 -8.60
CA SER A 71 1.73 -3.98 -8.71
C SER A 71 0.99 -5.31 -8.57
N ASP A 72 0.04 -5.40 -7.62
CA ASP A 72 -0.74 -6.60 -7.38
C ASP A 72 -1.63 -6.92 -8.60
N ARG A 73 -2.26 -5.91 -9.22
CA ARG A 73 -3.06 -6.10 -10.44
C ARG A 73 -2.21 -6.52 -11.64
N VAL A 74 -1.05 -5.88 -11.81
CA VAL A 74 -0.10 -6.26 -12.87
C VAL A 74 0.33 -7.72 -12.69
N ALA A 75 0.68 -8.13 -11.47
CA ALA A 75 1.06 -9.50 -11.17
C ALA A 75 -0.05 -10.50 -11.52
N VAL A 76 -1.30 -10.21 -11.15
CA VAL A 76 -2.46 -11.03 -11.53
C VAL A 76 -2.61 -11.11 -13.06
N ALA A 77 -2.48 -9.99 -13.76
CA ALA A 77 -2.60 -9.94 -15.22
C ALA A 77 -1.46 -10.66 -15.95
N GLU A 78 -0.28 -10.75 -15.34
CA GLU A 78 0.88 -11.51 -15.81
C GLU A 78 0.82 -13.00 -15.41
N GLY A 79 -0.16 -13.40 -14.60
CA GLY A 79 -0.25 -14.77 -14.06
C GLY A 79 0.83 -15.07 -13.01
N VAL A 80 1.41 -14.05 -12.40
CA VAL A 80 2.38 -14.18 -11.32
C VAL A 80 1.62 -14.42 -10.02
N ALA A 81 1.75 -15.62 -9.46
CA ALA A 81 1.32 -15.90 -8.11
C ALA A 81 2.41 -15.45 -7.13
N VAL A 82 2.21 -14.29 -6.48
CA VAL A 82 3.03 -13.89 -5.34
C VAL A 82 2.54 -14.70 -4.14
N PRO A 83 3.36 -15.56 -3.52
CA PRO A 83 2.93 -16.30 -2.35
C PRO A 83 2.74 -15.34 -1.18
N ASP A 84 1.55 -15.33 -0.56
CA ASP A 84 1.27 -14.61 0.70
C ASP A 84 1.99 -15.21 1.92
N THR A 85 2.93 -16.12 1.69
CA THR A 85 3.68 -16.83 2.71
C THR A 85 5.14 -16.48 2.62
N VAL A 86 5.75 -16.30 3.79
CA VAL A 86 7.19 -16.15 3.89
C VAL A 86 7.83 -17.51 3.59
N PRO A 87 8.86 -17.58 2.72
CA PRO A 87 9.62 -18.80 2.51
C PRO A 87 10.03 -19.42 3.85
N GLN A 88 9.87 -20.74 3.95
CA GLN A 88 10.04 -21.45 5.22
C GLN A 88 11.41 -21.21 5.86
N GLU A 89 12.45 -21.06 5.04
CA GLU A 89 13.81 -20.71 5.44
C GLU A 89 13.92 -19.36 6.14
N PHE A 90 13.19 -18.34 5.69
CA PHE A 90 13.15 -17.03 6.34
C PHE A 90 12.34 -17.08 7.64
N SER A 91 11.21 -17.79 7.65
CA SER A 91 10.44 -18.01 8.87
C SER A 91 11.25 -18.73 9.95
N GLN A 92 12.04 -19.74 9.57
CA GLN A 92 12.91 -20.46 10.49
C GLN A 92 14.09 -19.62 11.00
N ARG A 93 14.69 -18.81 10.12
CA ARG A 93 15.86 -18.00 10.46
C ARG A 93 15.50 -16.82 11.35
N TYR A 94 14.45 -16.08 11.00
CA TYR A 94 14.09 -14.83 11.69
C TYR A 94 13.00 -15.00 12.75
N GLY A 95 12.15 -16.04 12.66
CA GLY A 95 11.14 -16.32 13.69
C GLY A 95 11.75 -16.72 15.03
N ARG A 96 12.88 -17.45 15.01
CA ARG A 96 13.60 -17.83 16.23
C ARG A 96 14.22 -16.65 16.97
N ASP A 97 14.64 -15.63 16.23
CA ASP A 97 15.25 -14.42 16.80
C ASP A 97 14.17 -13.61 17.53
N LEU A 98 12.99 -13.45 16.93
CA LEU A 98 11.84 -12.79 17.58
C LEU A 98 11.38 -13.51 18.86
N GLU A 99 11.26 -14.85 18.83
CA GLU A 99 10.89 -15.63 20.02
C GLU A 99 11.94 -15.52 21.14
N ARG A 100 13.24 -15.46 20.79
CA ARG A 100 14.31 -15.26 21.77
C ARG A 100 14.28 -13.88 22.38
N ASP A 101 14.11 -12.84 21.56
CA ASP A 101 14.10 -11.46 22.03
C ASP A 101 12.92 -11.22 22.98
N LEU A 102 11.71 -11.66 22.60
CA LEU A 102 10.53 -11.57 23.45
C LEU A 102 10.68 -12.34 24.77
N ASN A 103 11.23 -13.56 24.73
CA ASN A 103 11.47 -14.34 25.95
C ASN A 103 12.54 -13.70 26.85
N THR A 104 13.54 -13.04 26.27
CA THR A 104 14.59 -12.36 27.02
C THR A 104 14.02 -11.12 27.72
N GLU A 105 13.25 -10.30 27.01
CA GLU A 105 12.55 -9.13 27.58
C GLU A 105 11.58 -9.54 28.70
N LEU A 106 10.74 -10.56 28.48
CA LEU A 106 9.82 -11.09 29.50
C LEU A 106 10.56 -11.60 30.74
N ASN A 107 11.67 -12.31 30.57
CA ASN A 107 12.45 -12.82 31.70
C ASN A 107 13.14 -11.70 32.48
N ASP A 108 13.63 -10.66 31.80
CA ASP A 108 14.27 -9.50 32.44
C ASP A 108 13.26 -8.66 33.22
N GLU A 109 12.04 -8.46 32.69
CA GLU A 109 10.95 -7.79 33.40
C GLU A 109 10.49 -8.58 34.64
N LEU A 110 10.32 -9.90 34.53
CA LEU A 110 9.94 -10.76 35.65
C LEU A 110 11.04 -10.79 36.73
N SER A 111 12.31 -10.84 36.31
CA SER A 111 13.46 -10.82 37.22
C SER A 111 13.58 -9.49 37.96
N THR A 112 13.30 -8.37 37.29
CA THR A 112 13.33 -7.03 37.88
C THR A 112 12.13 -6.78 38.79
N GLY A 113 10.94 -7.27 38.42
CA GLY A 113 9.71 -7.17 39.21
C GLY A 113 9.73 -7.97 40.51
N LEU A 114 10.34 -9.17 40.50
CA LEU A 114 10.50 -10.01 41.70
C LEU A 114 11.47 -9.41 42.73
N LEU A 115 12.45 -8.62 42.30
CA LEU A 115 13.39 -7.92 43.19
C LEU A 115 12.81 -6.64 43.81
N SER A 116 11.74 -6.08 43.23
CA SER A 116 11.05 -4.89 43.74
C SER A 116 10.04 -5.19 44.86
N GLY A 117 9.49 -6.41 44.91
CA GLY A 117 8.45 -6.81 45.88
C GLY A 117 8.96 -7.38 47.22
N ALA A 118 10.27 -7.42 47.47
CA ALA A 118 10.86 -8.04 48.66
C ALA A 118 11.36 -7.05 49.73
N ARG A 119 10.76 -5.84 49.83
CA ARG A 119 11.05 -4.88 50.91
C ARG A 119 9.79 -4.36 51.57
#